data_AF-A0A1H1K7E4-F1
#
_entry.id   AF-A0A1H1K7E4-F1
#
_cell.length_a   1.000
_cell.length_b   1.000
_cell.length_c   1.000
_cell.angle_alpha   90.00
_cell.angle_beta   90.00
_cell.angle_gamma   90.00
#
_symmetry.space_group_name_H-M   'P 1'
#
loop_
_entity.id
_entity.type
_entity.pdbx_description
1 polymer ?
#
loop_
_entity_poly.entity_id
_entity_poly.type
_entity_poly.pdbx_seq_one_letter_code
_entity_poly.pdbx_strand_id
1 'polypeptide(L)' 'MLDFSDLTIQMQRAILENLILRIDNAQVETIAQLAVREKCSTEEVWAKSCLHVGIEPCKIPQRLLGIASKRGG' A
#
# COMPACT_ATOMS: atom_id res chain seq x y z
N MET A 1 13.46 -1.33 -8.30
CA MET A 1 12.14 -1.41 -7.67
C MET A 1 11.12 -1.07 -8.73
N LEU A 2 10.21 -2.00 -9.04
CA LEU A 2 9.14 -1.79 -10.02
C LEU A 2 8.24 -0.63 -9.57
N ASP A 3 7.82 0.21 -10.51
CA ASP A 3 6.80 1.20 -10.23
C ASP A 3 5.43 0.52 -10.26
N PHE A 4 4.50 0.97 -9.42
CA PHE A 4 3.14 0.43 -9.42
C PHE A 4 2.45 0.70 -10.77
N SER A 5 2.77 1.82 -11.43
CA SER A 5 2.24 2.16 -12.75
C SER A 5 2.66 1.19 -13.84
N ASP A 6 3.77 0.48 -13.66
CA ASP A 6 4.31 -0.45 -14.65
C ASP A 6 3.69 -1.85 -14.55
N LEU A 7 2.92 -2.10 -13.49
CA LEU A 7 2.21 -3.37 -13.30
C LEU A 7 1.00 -3.46 -14.22
N THR A 8 0.62 -4.67 -14.60
CA THR A 8 -0.63 -4.88 -15.34
C THR A 8 -1.84 -4.44 -14.51
N ILE A 9 -2.93 -4.03 -15.16
CA ILE A 9 -4.17 -3.62 -14.48
C ILE A 9 -4.67 -4.71 -13.52
N GLN A 10 -4.52 -5.99 -13.90
CA GLN A 10 -4.90 -7.12 -13.04
C GLN A 10 -4.06 -7.18 -11.77
N MET A 11 -2.74 -7.00 -11.87
CA MET A 11 -1.84 -6.98 -10.71
C MET A 11 -2.09 -5.77 -9.81
N GLN A 12 -2.26 -4.59 -10.41
CA GLN A 12 -2.62 -3.37 -9.66
C GLN A 12 -3.90 -3.56 -8.86
N ARG A 13 -4.93 -4.13 -9.49
CA ARG A 13 -6.21 -4.41 -8.85
C ARG A 13 -6.09 -5.41 -7.71
N ALA A 14 -5.37 -6.52 -7.92
CA ALA A 14 -5.19 -7.54 -6.89
C ALA A 14 -4.47 -6.99 -5.63
N ILE A 15 -3.48 -6.10 -5.81
CA ILE A 15 -2.80 -5.45 -4.67
C ILE A 15 -3.76 -4.55 -3.90
N LEU A 16 -4.54 -3.73 -4.62
CA LEU A 16 -5.52 -2.83 -4.01
C LEU A 16 -6.65 -3.59 -3.31
N GLU A 17 -7.16 -4.67 -3.91
CA GLU A 17 -8.17 -5.54 -3.31
C GLU A 17 -7.65 -6.19 -2.02
N ASN A 18 -6.42 -6.73 -2.03
CA ASN A 18 -5.79 -7.26 -0.82
C ASN A 18 -5.66 -6.19 0.28
N LEU A 19 -5.25 -4.98 -0.10
CA LEU A 19 -5.08 -3.89 0.84
C LEU A 19 -6.41 -3.44 1.47
N ILE A 20 -7.46 -3.29 0.64
CA ILE A 20 -8.80 -2.92 1.10
C ILE A 20 -9.34 -3.97 2.08
N LEU A 21 -9.18 -5.26 1.77
CA LEU A 21 -9.59 -6.35 2.66
C LEU A 21 -8.87 -6.30 4.01
N ARG A 22 -7.58 -5.96 4.03
CA ARG A 22 -6.82 -5.82 5.28
C ARG A 22 -7.28 -4.62 6.11
N ILE A 23 -7.57 -3.50 5.44
CA ILE A 23 -8.11 -2.29 6.07
C ILE A 23 -9.48 -2.59 6.72
N ASP A 24 -10.37 -3.25 5.98
CA ASP A 24 -11.71 -3.63 6.45
C ASP A 24 -11.66 -4.60 7.63
N ASN A 25 -10.86 -5.68 7.51
CA ASN A 25 -10.66 -6.66 8.60
C ASN A 25 -10.06 -6.04 9.86
N ALA A 26 -9.21 -5.02 9.71
CA ALA A 26 -8.63 -4.31 10.84
C ALA A 26 -9.55 -3.22 11.41
N GLN A 27 -10.70 -2.95 10.79
CA GLN A 27 -11.64 -1.88 11.13
C GLN A 27 -10.97 -0.51 11.19
N VAL A 28 -10.11 -0.24 10.19
CA VAL A 28 -9.45 1.06 10.01
C VAL A 28 -9.86 1.65 8.67
N GLU A 29 -9.51 2.91 8.42
CA GLU A 29 -9.90 3.62 7.18
C GLU A 29 -8.71 3.85 6.24
N THR A 30 -7.48 3.75 6.74
CA THR A 30 -6.28 4.12 5.99
C THR A 30 -5.13 3.14 6.14
N ILE A 31 -4.21 3.14 5.16
CA ILE A 31 -2.94 2.39 5.22
C ILE A 31 -2.13 2.76 6.46
N ALA A 32 -2.14 4.03 6.86
CA ALA A 32 -1.38 4.52 8.01
C ALA A 32 -1.93 3.95 9.32
N GLN A 33 -3.25 3.92 9.49
CA GLN A 33 -3.89 3.28 10.65
C GLN A 33 -3.65 1.78 10.66
N LEU A 34 -3.69 1.11 9.49
CA LEU A 34 -3.34 -0.30 9.38
C LEU A 34 -1.89 -0.57 9.81
N ALA A 35 -0.95 0.29 9.38
CA ALA A 35 0.45 0.21 9.76
C ALA A 35 0.65 0.33 11.27
N VAL A 36 -0.03 1.29 11.92
CA VAL A 36 -0.05 1.44 13.39
C VAL A 36 -0.61 0.19 14.08
N ARG A 37 -1.71 -0.37 13.56
CA ARG A 37 -2.36 -1.58 14.09
C ARG A 37 -1.45 -2.80 14.00
N GLU A 38 -0.73 -2.94 12.88
CA GLU A 38 0.22 -4.02 12.62
C GLU A 38 1.62 -3.77 13.22
N LYS A 39 1.87 -2.60 13.83
CA LYS A 39 3.17 -2.20 14.39
C LYS A 39 4.30 -2.26 13.36
N CYS A 40 4.04 -1.80 12.14
CA CYS A 40 5.02 -1.72 11.05
C CYS A 40 4.88 -0.40 10.29
N SER A 41 5.75 -0.14 9.31
CA SER A 41 5.65 1.05 8.46
C SER A 41 4.58 0.91 7.36
N THR A 42 4.17 2.02 6.76
CA THR A 42 3.25 2.01 5.61
C THR A 42 3.84 1.29 4.40
N GLU A 43 5.14 1.41 4.19
CA GLU A 43 5.90 0.70 3.17
C GLU A 43 5.90 -0.81 3.41
N GLU A 44 6.02 -1.24 4.67
CA GLU A 44 5.94 -2.66 5.02
C GLU A 44 4.53 -3.23 4.78
N VAL A 45 3.48 -2.49 5.14
CA VAL A 45 2.09 -2.89 4.84
C VAL A 45 1.92 -3.10 3.34
N TRP A 46 2.40 -2.16 2.52
CA TRP A 46 2.31 -2.27 1.07
C TRP A 46 3.15 -3.40 0.49
N ALA A 47 4.39 -3.55 0.95
CA ALA A 47 5.28 -4.62 0.51
C ALA A 47 4.65 -5.99 0.80
N LYS A 48 4.01 -6.18 1.95
CA LYS A 48 3.24 -7.40 2.25
C LYS A 48 2.10 -7.64 1.25
N SER A 49 1.37 -6.59 0.84
CA SER A 49 0.31 -6.71 -0.17
C SER A 49 0.85 -7.04 -1.57
N CYS A 50 2.02 -6.51 -1.94
CA CYS A 50 2.72 -6.89 -3.16
C CYS A 50 3.10 -8.38 -3.15
N LEU A 51 3.77 -8.81 -2.08
CA LEU A 51 4.22 -10.20 -1.91
C LEU A 51 3.04 -11.19 -1.89
N HIS A 52 1.89 -10.80 -1.32
CA HIS A 52 0.70 -11.63 -1.31
C HIS A 52 0.18 -11.95 -2.72
N VAL A 53 0.34 -11.03 -3.66
CA VAL A 53 -0.06 -11.19 -5.08
C VAL A 53 1.04 -11.90 -5.89
N GLY A 54 2.14 -12.31 -5.25
CA GLY A 54 3.25 -12.99 -5.90
C GLY A 54 4.17 -12.05 -6.69
N ILE A 55 4.21 -10.77 -6.31
CA ILE A 55 5.05 -9.76 -6.95
C ILE A 55 6.10 -9.22 -5.99
N GLU A 56 7.23 -8.78 -6.53
CA GLU A 56 8.23 -8.10 -5.72
C GLU A 56 7.69 -6.78 -5.15
N PRO A 57 8.19 -6.32 -3.98
CA PRO A 57 7.81 -5.03 -3.41
C PRO A 57 7.98 -3.91 -4.44
N CYS A 58 6.88 -3.24 -4.77
CA CYS A 58 6.86 -2.11 -5.69
C CYS A 58 6.68 -0.80 -4.92
N LYS A 59 6.93 0.32 -5.61
CA LYS A 59 6.71 1.65 -5.00
C LYS A 59 5.24 1.85 -4.66
N ILE A 60 4.98 2.41 -3.47
CA ILE A 60 3.63 2.87 -3.14
C ILE A 60 3.24 4.04 -4.07
N PRO A 61 2.04 4.00 -4.68
CA PRO A 61 1.45 5.14 -5.35
C PRO A 61 1.33 6.35 -4.41
N GLN A 62 1.87 7.51 -4.80
CA GLN A 62 1.83 8.73 -3.98
C GLN A 62 0.41 9.13 -3.53
N ARG A 63 -0.61 8.79 -4.33
CA ARG A 63 -2.02 9.05 -3.98
C ARG A 63 -2.48 8.31 -2.71
N LEU A 64 -1.88 7.16 -2.40
CA LEU A 64 -2.18 6.37 -1.21
C LEU A 64 -1.39 6.83 0.02
N LEU A 65 -0.26 7.51 -0.18
CA LEU A 65 0.53 8.11 0.91
C LEU A 65 -0.07 9.42 1.43
N GLY A 66 -1.15 9.90 0.80
CA GLY A 66 -1.88 11.10 1.25
C GLY A 66 -0.98 12.32 1.38
N ILE A 67 -0.51 12.90 0.26
CA ILE A 67 0.13 14.23 0.19
C ILE A 67 1.05 14.52 1.40
N ALA A 68 1.99 13.64 1.70
CA ALA A 68 3.10 13.95 2.58
C ALA A 68 4.21 14.67 1.80
N SER A 69 3.90 15.80 1.12
CA SER A 69 4.94 16.66 0.55
C SER A 69 4.41 18.04 0.15
N LYS A 70 4.35 18.96 1.13
CA LYS A 70 4.71 20.39 1.03
C LYS A 70 4.79 20.97 2.46
N ARG A 71 5.89 20.69 3.16
CA ARG A 71 6.47 21.62 4.14
C ARG A 71 7.92 21.83 3.73
N GLY A 72 8.19 22.99 3.14
CA GLY A 72 9.49 23.44 2.66
C GLY A 72 9.23 24.45 1.54
N GLY A 73 9.49 25.75 1.70
CA GLY A 73 9.97 26.53 2.84
C GLY A 73 9.57 27.99 2.64
#